data_AF-A0AAV0Y7U2-F1
#
_entry.id   AF-A0AAV0Y7U2-F1
#
_cell.length_a   1.000
_cell.length_b   1.000
_cell.length_c   1.000
_cell.angle_alpha   90.00
_cell.angle_beta   90.00
_cell.angle_gamma   90.00
#
_symmetry.space_group_name_H-M   'P 1'
#
loop_
_entity.id
_entity.type
_entity.pdbx_description
1 polymer ?
#
loop_
_entity_poly.entity_id
_entity_poly.type
_entity_poly.pdbx_seq_one_letter_code
_entity_poly.pdbx_strand_id
1 'polypeptide(L)'
;MLPMLTRQHVIPTEIPKMKVRNAAQVFSQRVSSIMAFLATQNILGDTAGDTAKFCLFFDKLFDSVNGNFDKVVDGKIYRTGVKILLITNCGKSL
;
A
#
# COMPACT_ATOMS: atom_id res chain seq x y z
N MET A 1 8.33 -17.53 2.27
CA MET A 1 7.10 -18.30 2.54
C MET A 1 5.94 -17.31 2.70
N LEU A 2 4.97 -17.29 1.78
CA LEU A 2 3.76 -16.43 1.84
C LEU A 2 2.68 -17.10 2.72
N PRO A 3 2.26 -16.48 3.83
CA PRO A 3 0.95 -16.76 4.41
C PRO A 3 0.11 -15.47 4.46
N MET A 4 0.10 -14.65 3.40
CA MET A 4 -0.57 -13.34 3.48
C MET A 4 -1.75 -13.18 2.52
N LEU A 5 -1.77 -13.87 1.38
CA LEU A 5 -2.89 -13.84 0.46
C LEU A 5 -3.64 -15.17 0.52
N THR A 6 -4.88 -15.09 0.98
CA THR A 6 -5.85 -16.19 0.97
C THR A 6 -6.98 -15.83 0.00
N ARG A 7 -7.86 -16.79 -0.28
CA ARG A 7 -9.03 -16.61 -1.15
C ARG A 7 -9.91 -15.42 -0.75
N GLN A 8 -9.98 -15.10 0.54
CA GLN A 8 -10.66 -13.93 1.12
C GLN A 8 -10.14 -12.56 0.65
N HIS A 9 -9.03 -12.51 -0.10
CA HIS A 9 -8.46 -11.28 -0.66
C HIS A 9 -8.89 -11.02 -2.11
N VAL A 10 -9.41 -12.05 -2.79
CA VAL A 10 -9.70 -12.02 -4.23
C VAL A 10 -11.17 -12.34 -4.50
N ILE A 11 -11.73 -13.35 -3.82
CA ILE A 11 -13.07 -13.86 -4.09
C ILE A 11 -14.12 -12.98 -3.41
N PRO A 12 -14.98 -12.25 -4.16
CA PRO A 12 -15.92 -11.28 -3.58
C PRO A 12 -16.87 -11.86 -2.53
N THR A 13 -17.26 -13.13 -2.67
CA THR A 13 -18.14 -13.84 -1.74
C THR A 13 -17.47 -14.18 -0.42
N GLU A 14 -16.14 -14.26 -0.39
CA GLU A 14 -15.34 -14.57 0.79
C GLU A 14 -14.66 -13.32 1.40
N ILE A 15 -14.77 -12.16 0.73
CA ILE A 15 -14.21 -10.90 1.24
C ILE A 15 -15.04 -10.47 2.46
N PRO A 16 -14.43 -10.39 3.66
CA PRO A 16 -15.13 -9.91 4.84
C PRO A 16 -15.47 -8.42 4.67
N LYS A 17 -16.74 -8.08 4.93
CA LYS A 17 -17.27 -6.71 4.81
C LYS A 17 -16.42 -5.73 5.64
N MET A 18 -15.98 -4.65 5.00
CA MET A 18 -15.28 -3.49 5.59
C MET A 18 -13.91 -3.78 6.24
N LYS A 19 -13.17 -4.81 5.81
CA LYS A 19 -11.80 -5.04 6.28
C LYS A 19 -10.75 -4.38 5.37
N VAL A 20 -10.46 -3.11 5.63
CA VAL A 20 -9.39 -2.34 4.96
C VAL A 20 -8.04 -3.06 5.01
N ARG A 21 -7.76 -3.81 6.09
CA ARG A 21 -6.53 -4.60 6.23
C ARG A 21 -6.32 -5.60 5.09
N ASN A 22 -7.39 -6.25 4.61
CA ASN A 22 -7.28 -7.27 3.57
C ASN A 22 -6.93 -6.59 2.23
N ALA A 23 -7.54 -5.44 1.94
CA ALA A 23 -7.20 -4.65 0.75
C ALA A 23 -5.76 -4.13 0.81
N ALA A 24 -5.34 -3.58 1.96
CA ALA A 24 -3.97 -3.09 2.16
C ALA A 24 -2.91 -4.20 2.00
N GLN A 25 -3.23 -5.43 2.42
CA GLN A 25 -2.33 -6.58 2.25
C GLN A 25 -2.11 -6.96 0.77
N VAL A 26 -3.16 -6.85 -0.07
CA VAL A 26 -3.05 -7.08 -1.53
C VAL A 26 -2.08 -6.10 -2.16
N PHE A 27 -2.16 -4.83 -1.77
CA PHE A 27 -1.30 -3.79 -2.34
C PHE A 27 0.08 -3.70 -1.70
N SER A 28 0.44 -4.59 -0.77
CA SER A 28 1.69 -4.44 -0.01
C SER A 28 2.95 -4.52 -0.88
N GLN A 29 4.01 -3.80 -0.47
CA GLN A 29 5.33 -3.85 -1.12
C GLN A 29 5.83 -5.28 -1.36
N ARG A 30 5.60 -6.19 -0.40
CA ARG A 30 6.03 -7.58 -0.52
C ARG A 30 5.33 -8.30 -1.69
N VAL A 31 4.03 -8.09 -1.88
CA VAL A 31 3.27 -8.66 -3.00
C VAL A 31 3.78 -8.11 -4.33
N SER A 32 4.03 -6.80 -4.40
CA SER A 32 4.65 -6.17 -5.56
C SER A 32 6.01 -6.79 -5.91
N SER A 33 6.91 -6.96 -4.95
CA SER A 33 8.24 -7.53 -5.21
C SER A 33 8.20 -8.98 -5.71
N ILE A 34 7.29 -9.79 -5.18
CA ILE A 34 7.10 -11.18 -5.64
C ILE A 34 6.50 -11.18 -7.05
N MET A 35 5.51 -10.34 -7.31
CA MET A 35 4.88 -10.23 -8.62
C MET A 35 5.88 -9.75 -9.68
N ALA A 36 6.73 -8.79 -9.34
CA ALA A 36 7.83 -8.35 -10.20
C ALA A 36 8.84 -9.49 -10.46
N PHE A 37 9.23 -10.24 -9.43
CA PHE A 37 10.14 -11.38 -9.59
C PHE A 37 9.53 -12.48 -10.49
N LEU A 38 8.27 -12.83 -10.30
CA LEU A 38 7.62 -13.85 -11.12
C LEU A 38 7.37 -13.38 -12.55
N ALA A 39 7.19 -12.07 -12.77
CA ALA A 39 7.14 -11.47 -14.10
C ALA A 39 8.49 -11.58 -14.82
N THR A 40 9.64 -11.38 -14.14
CA THR A 40 10.95 -11.56 -14.79
C THR A 40 11.25 -13.02 -15.12
N GLN A 41 10.64 -13.97 -14.40
CA GLN A 41 10.73 -15.40 -14.72
C GLN A 41 9.74 -15.85 -15.82
N ASN A 42 8.96 -14.93 -16.40
CA ASN A 42 7.90 -15.23 -17.38
C ASN A 42 6.88 -16.28 -16.90
N ILE A 43 6.66 -16.36 -15.58
CA ILE A 43 5.68 -17.28 -14.98
C ILE A 43 4.28 -16.66 -14.96
N LEU A 44 4.19 -15.33 -14.82
CA LEU A 44 2.95 -14.57 -14.99
C LEU A 44 2.89 -13.93 -16.38
N GLY A 45 1.67 -13.59 -16.80
CA GLY A 45 1.44 -12.89 -18.07
C GLY A 45 2.07 -11.50 -18.12
N ASP A 46 2.17 -10.97 -19.32
CA ASP A 46 2.92 -9.74 -19.67
C ASP A 46 2.52 -8.50 -18.85
N THR A 47 1.28 -8.47 -18.34
CA THR A 47 0.74 -7.36 -17.52
C THR A 47 1.14 -7.40 -16.05
N ALA A 48 1.81 -8.47 -15.59
CA ALA A 48 2.19 -8.65 -14.19
C ALA A 48 3.24 -7.63 -13.73
N GLY A 49 4.16 -7.22 -14.61
CA GLY A 49 5.14 -6.19 -14.30
C GLY A 49 4.50 -4.83 -13.99
N ASP A 50 3.47 -4.45 -14.76
CA ASP A 50 2.76 -3.19 -14.53
C ASP A 50 1.82 -3.27 -13.32
N THR A 51 1.22 -4.43 -13.09
CA THR A 51 0.44 -4.69 -11.87
C THR A 51 1.31 -4.59 -10.61
N ALA A 52 2.56 -5.08 -10.66
CA ALA A 52 3.51 -4.94 -9.56
C ALA A 52 3.82 -3.47 -9.26
N LYS A 53 4.06 -2.65 -10.29
CA LYS A 53 4.28 -1.20 -10.12
C LYS A 53 3.07 -0.49 -9.54
N PHE A 54 1.87 -0.85 -10.02
CA PHE A 54 0.61 -0.33 -9.51
C PHE A 54 0.43 -0.64 -8.02
N CYS A 55 0.64 -1.88 -7.60
CA CYS A 55 0.56 -2.27 -6.19
C CYS A 55 1.54 -1.46 -5.34
N LEU A 56 2.79 -1.30 -5.79
CA LEU A 56 3.80 -0.52 -5.07
C LEU A 56 3.44 0.97 -4.95
N PHE A 57 2.82 1.54 -5.98
CA PHE A 57 2.34 2.90 -5.96
C PHE A 57 1.26 3.08 -4.89
N PHE A 58 0.29 2.15 -4.82
CA PHE A 58 -0.76 2.18 -3.81
C PHE A 58 -0.25 1.92 -2.39
N ASP A 59 0.73 1.04 -2.18
CA ASP A 59 1.40 0.85 -0.88
C ASP A 59 1.95 2.19 -0.36
N LYS A 60 2.69 2.90 -1.22
CA LYS A 60 3.31 4.20 -0.89
C LYS A 60 2.28 5.30 -0.68
N LEU A 61 1.21 5.33 -1.49
CA LEU A 61 0.12 6.29 -1.34
C LEU A 61 -0.64 6.07 -0.03
N PHE A 62 -0.91 4.81 0.31
CA PHE A 62 -1.58 4.46 1.55
C PHE A 62 -0.69 4.78 2.76
N ASP A 63 0.60 4.45 2.70
CA ASP A 63 1.58 4.77 3.75
C ASP A 63 1.72 6.29 3.95
N SER A 64 1.66 7.10 2.89
CA SER A 64 1.83 8.57 3.00
C SER A 64 0.62 9.29 3.61
N VAL A 65 -0.59 8.81 3.33
CA VAL A 65 -1.83 9.35 3.92
C VAL A 65 -2.06 8.81 5.33
N ASN A 66 -1.59 7.60 5.62
CA ASN A 66 -1.70 6.94 6.93
C ASN A 66 -0.43 7.09 7.79
N GLY A 67 0.46 8.02 7.43
CA GLY A 67 1.71 8.28 8.13
C GLY A 67 1.48 8.97 9.48
N ASN A 68 1.69 8.23 10.58
CA ASN A 68 1.51 8.74 11.95
C ASN A 68 2.79 9.36 12.56
N PHE A 69 3.81 9.65 11.74
CA PHE A 69 5.12 10.09 12.24
C PHE A 69 5.44 11.53 11.80
N ASP A 70 5.73 12.41 12.77
CA ASP A 70 6.18 13.81 12.58
C ASP A 70 7.67 13.90 12.20
N LYS A 71 8.44 12.80 12.25
CA LYS A 71 9.86 12.73 11.86
C LYS A 71 10.21 11.40 11.20
N VAL A 72 11.14 11.44 10.24
CA VAL A 72 11.72 10.25 9.61
C VAL A 72 12.57 9.52 10.67
N VAL A 73 12.01 8.46 11.25
CA VAL A 73 12.78 7.49 12.05
C VAL A 73 13.24 6.41 11.08
N ASP A 74 14.56 6.31 10.94
CA ASP A 74 15.34 5.40 10.07
C ASP A 74 14.52 4.29 9.37
N GLY A 75 14.19 4.50 8.09
CA GLY A 75 13.29 3.62 7.32
C GLY A 75 12.56 4.30 6.16
N LYS A 76 11.57 3.60 5.57
CA LYS A 76 10.79 3.99 4.37
C LYS A 76 10.45 5.49 4.33
N ILE A 77 10.85 6.15 3.24
CA ILE A 77 10.72 7.60 2.99
C ILE A 77 9.29 8.15 3.13
N TYR A 78 8.26 7.33 2.92
CA TYR A 78 6.85 7.77 2.90
C TYR A 78 6.08 7.55 4.21
N ARG A 79 6.76 7.24 5.33
CA ARG A 79 6.09 7.12 6.65
C ARG A 79 5.76 8.45 7.32
N THR A 80 6.20 9.56 6.74
CA THR A 80 5.91 10.91 7.22
C THR A 80 4.57 11.34 6.65
N GLY A 81 3.62 11.70 7.52
CA GLY A 81 2.35 12.27 7.08
C GLY A 81 2.59 13.57 6.32
N VAL A 82 1.89 13.76 5.20
CA VAL A 82 1.91 15.07 4.51
C VAL A 82 1.22 16.08 5.43
N LYS A 83 1.99 16.99 6.05
CA LYS A 83 1.41 18.21 6.60
C LYS A 83 0.83 18.99 5.42
N ILE A 84 -0.49 18.98 5.29
CA ILE A 84 -1.23 19.97 4.50
C ILE A 84 -1.03 21.31 5.23
N LEU A 85 0.12 21.94 4.99
CA LEU A 85 0.40 23.30 5.41
C LEU A 85 -0.22 24.25 4.38
N LEU A 86 -1.53 24.14 4.08
CA LEU A 86 -2.22 25.13 3.25
C LEU A 86 -3.74 25.26 3.45
N ILE A 87 -4.40 24.60 4.42
CA ILE A 87 -5.79 24.93 4.77
C ILE A 87 -6.06 24.75 6.28
N THR A 88 -5.47 25.61 7.11
CA THR A 88 -6.02 26.02 8.42
C THR A 88 -5.23 27.21 8.92
N ASN A 89 -5.30 28.32 8.18
CA ASN A 89 -5.19 29.65 8.79
C ASN A 89 -6.61 30.10 9.18
N CYS A 90 -7.28 29.28 9.98
CA CYS A 90 -8.58 29.60 10.55
C CYS A 90 -8.64 29.08 11.98
N GLY A 91 -8.38 30.00 12.91
CA GLY A 91 -8.86 29.92 14.28
C GLY A 91 -8.01 29.10 15.25
N LYS A 92 -7.06 29.76 15.91
CA LYS A 92 -7.20 30.10 17.34
C LYS A 92 -5.99 30.90 17.81
N SER A 93 -6.21 32.21 17.92
CA SER A 93 -5.51 33.07 18.87
C SER A 93 -6.35 33.06 20.14
N LEU A 94 -5.80 32.50 21.23
CA LEU A 94 -5.97 32.83 22.66
C LEU A 94 -5.32 31.73 23.49
#